data_AF-A0A938AUJ6-F1
#
_entry.id   AF-A0A938AUJ6-F1
#
_cell.length_a   1.000
_cell.length_b   1.000
_cell.length_c   1.000
_cell.angle_alpha   90.00
_cell.angle_beta   90.00
_cell.angle_gamma   90.00
#
_symmetry.space_group_name_H-M   'P 1'
#
loop_
_entity.id
_entity.type
_entity.pdbx_description
1 polymer ?
#
loop_
_entity_poly.entity_id
_entity_poly.type
_entity_poly.pdbx_seq_one_letter_code
_entity_poly.pdbx_strand_id
1 'polypeptide(L)' 'MKALIVGSGGVGESIAVIAKRRDPRGDWLEKMVMADYSLDRAQAVSAKLKDPRFPAEQVDAG' A
#
# COMPACT_ATOMS: atom_id res chain seq x y z
N MET A 1 3.91 12.84 4.19
CA MET A 1 2.94 12.04 5.00
C MET A 1 3.26 10.56 4.89
N LYS A 2 3.12 9.82 6.00
CA LYS A 2 3.30 8.38 6.07
C LYS A 2 2.00 7.70 6.51
N ALA A 3 1.62 6.62 5.84
CA ALA A 3 0.38 5.88 6.11
C ALA A 3 0.66 4.37 6.20
N LEU A 4 -0.21 3.66 6.92
CA LEU A 4 -0.27 2.21 6.99
C LEU A 4 -1.68 1.78 6.57
N ILE A 5 -1.77 0.86 5.61
CA ILE A 5 -3.01 0.19 5.23
C ILE A 5 -2.95 -1.21 5.82
N VAL A 6 -3.84 -1.52 6.76
CA VAL A 6 -4.03 -2.87 7.27
C VAL A 6 -5.16 -3.53 6.49
N GLY A 7 -4.82 -4.53 5.69
CA GLY A 7 -5.73 -5.23 4.78
C GLY A 7 -5.47 -4.88 3.31
N SER A 8 -4.84 -5.79 2.58
CA SER A 8 -4.51 -5.69 1.16
C SER A 8 -5.54 -6.42 0.29
N GLY A 9 -6.83 -6.25 0.63
CA GLY A 9 -7.97 -6.70 -0.16
C GLY A 9 -8.45 -5.65 -1.18
N GLY A 10 -9.67 -5.81 -1.70
CA GLY A 10 -10.21 -4.91 -2.73
C GLY A 10 -10.26 -3.43 -2.32
N VAL A 11 -10.59 -3.14 -1.06
CA VAL A 11 -10.63 -1.76 -0.55
C VAL A 11 -9.22 -1.18 -0.37
N GLY A 12 -8.32 -1.93 0.29
CA GLY A 12 -6.94 -1.48 0.52
C GLY A 12 -6.18 -1.26 -0.79
N GLU A 13 -6.32 -2.16 -1.77
CA GLU A 13 -5.75 -1.99 -3.11
C GLU A 13 -6.33 -0.75 -3.80
N SER A 14 -7.64 -0.53 -3.73
CA SER A 14 -8.28 0.64 -4.33
C SER A 14 -7.77 1.96 -3.73
N ILE A 15 -7.60 2.02 -2.41
CA ILE A 15 -7.05 3.20 -1.73
C ILE A 15 -5.63 3.47 -2.23
N ALA A 16 -4.77 2.45 -2.29
CA ALA A 16 -3.39 2.61 -2.75
C ALA A 16 -3.31 3.07 -4.21
N VAL A 17 -4.15 2.52 -5.09
CA VAL A 17 -4.26 2.94 -6.50
C VAL A 17 -4.71 4.40 -6.62
N ILE A 18 -5.72 4.81 -5.84
CA ILE A 18 -6.19 6.20 -5.82
C ILE A 18 -5.09 7.13 -5.31
N ALA A 19 -4.41 6.76 -4.22
CA ALA A 19 -3.34 7.54 -3.63
C ALA A 19 -2.18 7.75 -4.62
N LYS A 20 -1.73 6.69 -5.30
CA LYS A 20 -0.72 6.78 -6.37
C LYS A 20 -1.14 7.72 -7.49
N ARG A 21 -2.40 7.61 -7.95
CA ARG A 21 -2.94 8.45 -9.04
C ARG A 21 -3.08 9.92 -8.66
N ARG A 22 -3.45 10.20 -7.40
CA ARG A 22 -3.64 11.56 -6.88
C ARG A 22 -2.33 12.26 -6.53
N ASP A 23 -1.27 11.51 -6.28
CA ASP A 23 0.06 12.04 -5.99
C ASP A 23 1.14 11.47 -6.95
N PRO A 24 1.12 11.88 -8.23
CA PRO A 24 2.08 11.37 -9.20
C PRO A 24 3.52 11.83 -8.94
N ARG A 25 3.72 12.91 -8.18
CA ARG A 25 5.04 13.48 -7.87
C ARG A 25 5.58 13.07 -6.50
N GLY A 26 4.73 12.56 -5.60
CA GLY A 26 5.16 12.25 -4.24
C GLY A 26 5.28 13.50 -3.36
N ASP A 27 4.48 14.53 -3.64
CA ASP A 27 4.59 15.82 -2.96
C ASP A 27 4.06 15.75 -1.53
N TRP A 28 3.14 14.83 -1.24
CA TRP A 28 2.54 14.69 0.08
C TRP A 28 2.57 13.27 0.62
N LEU A 29 2.48 12.23 -0.22
CA LEU A 29 2.59 10.84 0.22
C LEU A 29 4.04 10.35 0.07
N GLU A 30 4.75 10.31 1.18
CA GLU A 30 6.15 9.84 1.23
C GLU A 30 6.21 8.30 1.26
N LYS A 31 5.30 7.67 2.01
CA LYS A 31 5.24 6.21 2.16
C LYS A 31 3.84 5.76 2.57
N MET A 32 3.37 4.68 1.97
CA MET A 32 2.17 3.94 2.36
C MET A 32 2.51 2.47 2.48
N VAL A 33 2.63 1.94 3.69
CA VAL A 33 2.90 0.51 3.89
C VAL A 33 1.64 -0.28 3.58
N MET A 34 1.72 -1.21 2.64
CA MET A 34 0.69 -2.19 2.36
C MET A 34 0.88 -3.35 3.32
N ALA A 35 -0.03 -3.51 4.27
CA ALA A 35 0.03 -4.59 5.24
C ALA A 35 -1.16 -5.55 5.07
N ASP A 36 -0.91 -6.82 5.35
CA ASP A 36 -1.93 -7.87 5.40
C ASP A 36 -1.43 -8.99 6.30
N TYR A 37 -2.34 -9.83 6.79
CA TYR A 37 -1.98 -11.05 7.50
C TYR A 37 -1.18 -12.00 6.60
N SER A 38 -1.51 -12.04 5.30
CA SER A 38 -0.74 -12.76 4.28
C SER A 38 0.23 -11.81 3.57
N LEU A 39 1.53 -12.01 3.80
CA LEU A 39 2.58 -11.23 3.15
C LEU A 39 2.45 -11.24 1.62
N ASP A 40 2.15 -12.39 1.03
CA ASP A 40 2.01 -12.56 -0.43
C ASP A 40 0.92 -11.64 -1.01
N ARG A 41 -0.17 -11.39 -0.27
CA ARG A 41 -1.24 -10.48 -0.71
C ARG A 41 -0.76 -9.03 -0.72
N ALA A 42 -0.06 -8.60 0.34
CA ALA A 42 0.53 -7.27 0.38
C ALA A 42 1.56 -7.08 -0.74
N GLN A 43 2.45 -8.06 -0.94
CA GLN A 43 3.45 -8.05 -2.01
C GLN A 43 2.82 -8.00 -3.40
N ALA A 44 1.74 -8.74 -3.65
CA ALA A 44 1.02 -8.71 -4.91
C ALA A 44 0.48 -7.30 -5.22
N VAL A 45 -0.07 -6.60 -4.23
CA VAL A 45 -0.54 -5.22 -4.40
C VAL A 45 0.63 -4.26 -4.67
N SER A 46 1.70 -4.32 -3.88
CA SER A 46 2.90 -3.50 -4.10
C SER A 46 3.52 -3.72 -5.48
N ALA A 47 3.61 -4.97 -5.93
CA ALA A 47 4.15 -5.32 -7.25
C ALA A 47 3.29 -4.76 -8.40
N LYS A 48 1.96 -4.75 -8.26
CA LYS A 48 1.05 -4.10 -9.22
C LYS A 48 1.25 -2.59 -9.27
N LEU A 49 1.48 -1.96 -8.10
CA LEU A 49 1.66 -0.52 -8.00
C LEU A 49 2.99 -0.07 -8.61
N LYS A 50 4.04 -0.89 -8.65
CA LYS A 50 5.36 -0.55 -9.25
C LYS A 50 5.87 0.82 -8.80
N ASP A 51 5.74 1.10 -7.50
CA ASP A 51 6.06 2.38 -6.91
C ASP A 51 6.69 2.13 -5.53
N PRO A 52 7.95 2.56 -5.30
CA PRO A 52 8.69 2.24 -4.07
C PRO A 52 8.08 2.88 -2.82
N ARG A 53 7.15 3.83 -2.96
CA ARG A 53 6.41 4.42 -1.84
C ARG A 53 5.47 3.42 -1.18
N PHE A 54 5.18 2.30 -1.83
CA PHE A 54 4.21 1.29 -1.37
C PHE A 54 4.90 -0.02 -0.98
N PRO A 55 5.74 -0.08 0.07
CA PRO A 55 6.35 -1.33 0.52
C PRO A 55 5.29 -2.27 1.13
N ALA A 56 5.53 -3.58 1.01
CA ALA A 56 4.67 -4.61 1.57
C ALA A 56 5.25 -5.14 2.89
N GLU A 57 4.40 -5.32 3.91
CA GLU A 57 4.77 -5.88 5.21
C GLU A 57 3.72 -6.86 5.71
N GLN A 58 4.13 -7.84 6.51
CA GLN A 58 3.19 -8.73 7.21
C GLN A 58 2.80 -8.10 8.54
N VAL A 59 1.51 -7.95 8.79
CA VAL A 59 0.99 -7.46 10.07
C VAL A 59 -0.19 -8.32 10.49
N ASP A 60 -0.13 -8.84 11.71
CA ASP A 60 -1.28 -9.37 12.42
C ASP A 60 -1.86 -8.25 13.30
N ALA A 61 -3.11 -7.88 13.05
CA ALA A 61 -3.78 -6.78 13.73
C ALA A 61 -4.74 -7.26 14.84
N GLY A 62 -4.77 -8.57 15.13
CA GLY A 62 -5.60 -9.18 16.17
C GLY A 62 -6.84 -9.89 15.66
#